data_AF-A0A8T5KGL8-F1
#
_entry.id   AF-A0A8T5KGL8-F1
#
_cell.length_a   1.000
_cell.length_b   1.000
_cell.length_c   1.000
_cell.angle_alpha   90.00
_cell.angle_beta   90.00
_cell.angle_gamma   90.00
#
_symmetry.space_group_name_H-M   'P 1'
#
loop_
_entity.id
_entity.type
_entity.pdbx_description
1 polymer ?
#
loop_
_entity_poly.entity_id
_entity_poly.type
_entity_poly.pdbx_seq_one_letter_code
_entity_poly.pdbx_strand_id
1 'polypeptide(L)'
;QGHTLSGSPEVRAFDERFIGFAEEHLERLRQVLRHASDAEQRHIATWVIAYAADKRTVVDDLLYAVQDTDPVVRNNATRALGTIARFAQNKPELGIRISPTPFIAMLNSIEWTDRNKALSVLSALTRNRDAAVIEQLRKEALPSLVEMARWKSMGHAAWAYILLCRVDGLTDEEIAETLRNGEKEAVIARIAESIQTER
;
A
#
# COMPACT_ATOMS: atom_id res chain seq x y z
N GLN A 1 -11.48 12.27 2.21
CA GLN A 1 -12.21 11.38 1.29
C GLN A 1 -11.27 10.23 0.92
N GLY A 2 -11.78 9.00 0.74
CA GLY A 2 -10.95 7.80 0.52
C GLY A 2 -10.48 7.58 -0.92
N HIS A 3 -10.19 8.65 -1.65
CA HIS A 3 -9.71 8.65 -3.04
C HIS A 3 -8.75 9.83 -3.26
N THR A 4 -7.98 9.78 -4.35
CA THR A 4 -7.02 10.82 -4.70
C THR A 4 -7.73 11.95 -5.44
N LEU A 5 -7.34 13.20 -5.20
CA LEU A 5 -7.69 14.34 -6.03
C LEU A 5 -6.40 15.10 -6.35
N SER A 6 -6.22 15.50 -7.61
CA SER A 6 -5.07 16.28 -8.04
C SER A 6 -4.99 17.62 -7.31
N GLY A 7 -3.77 18.13 -7.12
CA GLY A 7 -3.54 19.48 -6.60
C GLY A 7 -3.95 20.57 -7.60
N SER A 8 -3.78 20.32 -8.90
CA SER A 8 -4.17 21.24 -9.98
C SER A 8 -5.70 21.35 -10.04
N PRO A 9 -6.27 22.57 -10.01
CA PRO A 9 -7.72 22.77 -10.11
C PRO A 9 -8.33 22.15 -11.36
N GLU A 10 -7.64 22.24 -12.50
CA GLU A 10 -8.10 21.75 -13.79
C GLU A 10 -8.23 20.22 -13.76
N VAL A 11 -7.19 19.53 -13.28
CA VAL A 11 -7.21 18.06 -13.17
C VAL A 11 -8.17 17.60 -12.08
N ARG A 12 -8.25 18.32 -10.95
CA ARG A 12 -9.19 18.03 -9.87
C ARG A 12 -10.64 18.04 -10.37
N ALA A 13 -11.01 18.98 -11.24
CA ALA A 13 -12.35 19.02 -11.83
C ALA A 13 -12.67 17.77 -12.66
N PHE A 14 -11.66 17.14 -13.29
CA PHE A 14 -11.83 15.83 -13.94
C PHE A 14 -11.93 14.70 -12.92
N ASP A 15 -11.08 14.68 -11.90
CA ASP A 15 -11.11 13.66 -10.85
C ASP A 15 -12.48 13.62 -10.14
N GLU A 16 -13.05 14.79 -9.86
CA GLU A 16 -14.36 14.92 -9.21
C GLU A 16 -15.50 14.32 -10.05
N ARG A 17 -15.39 14.33 -11.38
CA ARG A 17 -16.37 13.70 -12.27
C ARG A 17 -16.36 12.17 -12.14
N PHE A 18 -15.26 11.56 -11.71
CA PHE A 18 -15.22 10.12 -11.48
C PHE A 18 -16.08 9.68 -10.30
N ILE A 19 -16.44 10.58 -9.38
CA ILE A 19 -17.35 10.26 -8.28
C ILE A 19 -18.72 9.87 -8.84
N GLY A 20 -19.32 10.76 -9.67
CA GLY A 20 -20.60 10.48 -10.32
C GLY A 20 -20.54 9.28 -11.27
N PHE A 21 -19.44 9.13 -12.03
CA PHE A 21 -19.28 8.00 -12.93
C PHE A 21 -19.19 6.66 -12.17
N ALA A 22 -18.46 6.63 -11.05
CA ALA A 22 -18.36 5.44 -10.21
C ALA A 22 -19.71 5.10 -9.58
N GLU A 23 -20.48 6.10 -9.14
CA GLU A 23 -21.83 5.90 -8.61
C GLU A 23 -22.80 5.34 -9.66
N GLU A 24 -22.78 5.87 -10.88
CA GLU A 24 -23.70 5.47 -11.95
C GLU A 24 -23.35 4.12 -12.58
N HIS A 25 -22.06 3.77 -12.65
CA HIS A 25 -21.58 2.67 -13.48
C HIS A 25 -20.77 1.60 -12.73
N LEU A 26 -20.89 1.51 -11.40
CA LEU A 26 -20.08 0.60 -10.58
C LEU A 26 -20.10 -0.85 -11.08
N GLU A 27 -21.28 -1.39 -11.39
CA GLU A 27 -21.40 -2.78 -11.88
C GLU A 27 -20.70 -2.99 -13.22
N ARG A 28 -20.81 -2.03 -14.13
CA ARG A 28 -20.11 -2.11 -15.42
C ARG A 28 -18.60 -2.04 -15.24
N LEU A 29 -18.12 -1.17 -14.35
CA LEU A 29 -16.71 -1.08 -14.02
C LEU A 29 -16.19 -2.40 -13.42
N ARG A 30 -16.95 -3.04 -12.52
CA ARG A 30 -16.63 -4.36 -11.97
C ARG A 30 -16.53 -5.43 -13.05
N GLN A 31 -17.47 -5.44 -14.00
CA GLN A 31 -17.42 -6.36 -15.14
C GLN A 31 -16.17 -6.14 -16.00
N VAL A 32 -15.85 -4.88 -16.31
CA VAL A 32 -14.63 -4.55 -17.08
C VAL A 32 -13.39 -5.02 -16.32
N LEU A 33 -13.29 -4.72 -15.02
CA LEU A 33 -12.16 -5.15 -14.19
C LEU A 33 -11.98 -6.68 -14.18
N ARG A 34 -13.07 -7.44 -14.14
CA ARG A 34 -13.01 -8.91 -14.00
C ARG A 34 -12.87 -9.65 -15.33
N HIS A 35 -13.34 -9.06 -16.43
CA HIS A 35 -13.57 -9.81 -17.67
C HIS A 35 -13.00 -9.17 -18.92
N ALA A 36 -12.59 -7.90 -18.90
CA ALA A 36 -11.99 -7.29 -20.08
C ALA A 36 -10.62 -7.94 -20.36
N SER A 37 -10.43 -8.42 -21.60
CA SER A 37 -9.14 -8.95 -22.04
C SER A 37 -8.08 -7.85 -22.15
N ASP A 38 -8.51 -6.64 -22.51
CA ASP A 38 -7.66 -5.46 -22.64
C ASP A 38 -7.26 -4.89 -21.27
N ALA A 39 -5.96 -4.84 -21.01
CA ALA A 39 -5.40 -4.32 -19.77
C ALA A 39 -5.71 -2.83 -19.58
N GLU A 40 -5.74 -2.02 -20.63
CA GLU A 40 -6.02 -0.58 -20.55
C GLU A 40 -7.44 -0.33 -20.02
N GLN A 41 -8.40 -1.12 -20.48
CA GLN A 41 -9.78 -1.08 -19.96
C GLN A 41 -9.82 -1.43 -18.46
N ARG A 42 -9.05 -2.43 -18.03
CA ARG A 42 -8.92 -2.79 -16.61
C ARG A 42 -8.21 -1.69 -15.80
N HIS A 43 -7.23 -0.98 -16.37
CA HIS A 43 -6.59 0.18 -15.71
C HIS A 43 -7.62 1.25 -15.38
N ILE A 44 -8.42 1.63 -16.38
CA ILE A 44 -9.47 2.65 -16.27
C ILE A 44 -10.50 2.20 -15.25
N ALA A 45 -10.98 0.96 -15.34
CA ALA A 45 -11.96 0.43 -14.40
C ALA A 45 -11.44 0.49 -12.95
N THR A 46 -10.21 0.05 -12.72
CA THR A 46 -9.56 0.10 -11.40
C THR A 46 -9.43 1.52 -10.88
N TRP A 47 -9.05 2.47 -11.74
CA TRP A 47 -8.91 3.87 -11.37
C TRP A 47 -10.24 4.48 -10.93
N VAL A 48 -11.31 4.25 -11.70
CA VAL A 48 -12.61 4.88 -11.46
C VAL A 48 -13.37 4.22 -10.31
N ILE A 49 -13.30 2.89 -10.14
CA ILE A 49 -13.90 2.18 -8.98
C ILE A 49 -13.45 2.79 -7.65
N ALA A 50 -12.19 3.21 -7.57
CA ALA A 50 -11.63 3.83 -6.37
C ALA A 50 -12.35 5.12 -5.94
N TYR A 51 -13.12 5.77 -6.83
CA TYR A 51 -13.88 6.99 -6.52
C TYR A 51 -15.23 6.75 -5.87
N ALA A 52 -15.80 5.54 -5.94
CA ALA A 52 -17.11 5.20 -5.36
C ALA A 52 -17.28 5.70 -3.92
N ALA A 53 -18.37 6.39 -3.60
CA ALA A 53 -18.51 7.11 -2.33
C ALA A 53 -18.30 6.22 -1.09
N ASP A 54 -18.95 5.04 -1.07
CA ASP A 54 -18.75 4.05 -0.02
C ASP A 54 -17.52 3.19 -0.31
N LYS A 55 -16.42 3.44 0.40
CA LYS A 55 -15.19 2.67 0.20
C LYS A 55 -15.31 1.21 0.59
N ARG A 56 -16.25 0.85 1.48
CA ARG A 56 -16.46 -0.54 1.90
C ARG A 56 -16.87 -1.43 0.74
N THR A 57 -17.61 -0.89 -0.23
CA THR A 57 -18.15 -1.67 -1.34
C THR A 57 -17.11 -1.97 -2.41
N VAL A 58 -15.95 -1.30 -2.40
CA VAL A 58 -14.94 -1.42 -3.46
C VAL A 58 -13.59 -1.98 -2.99
N VAL A 59 -13.42 -2.24 -1.69
CA VAL A 59 -12.18 -2.84 -1.18
C VAL A 59 -11.91 -4.19 -1.84
N ASP A 60 -12.91 -5.06 -1.92
CA ASP A 60 -12.72 -6.41 -2.48
C ASP A 60 -12.47 -6.38 -4.00
N ASP A 61 -13.06 -5.41 -4.71
CA ASP A 61 -12.77 -5.20 -6.13
C ASP A 61 -11.31 -4.76 -6.34
N LEU A 62 -10.83 -3.85 -5.50
CA LEU A 62 -9.44 -3.40 -5.57
C LEU A 62 -8.47 -4.49 -5.09
N LEU A 63 -8.81 -5.30 -4.08
CA LEU A 63 -7.99 -6.44 -3.65
C LEU A 63 -7.89 -7.51 -4.74
N TYR A 64 -8.97 -7.73 -5.50
CA TYR A 64 -8.91 -8.56 -6.70
C TYR A 64 -7.91 -7.98 -7.73
N ALA A 65 -7.97 -6.68 -7.99
CA ALA A 65 -7.09 -5.99 -8.93
C ALA A 65 -5.59 -5.99 -8.52
N VAL A 66 -5.28 -6.15 -7.23
CA VAL A 66 -3.89 -6.33 -6.75
C VAL A 66 -3.25 -7.60 -7.31
N GLN A 67 -4.04 -8.58 -7.73
CA GLN A 67 -3.57 -9.86 -8.29
C GLN A 67 -3.53 -9.88 -9.81
N ASP A 68 -3.84 -8.76 -10.47
CA ASP A 68 -3.87 -8.70 -11.94
C ASP A 68 -2.49 -8.99 -12.54
N THR A 69 -2.49 -9.65 -13.69
CA THR A 69 -1.27 -9.94 -14.46
C THR A 69 -0.56 -8.66 -14.91
N ASP A 70 -1.32 -7.60 -15.16
CA ASP A 70 -0.79 -6.34 -15.62
C ASP A 70 -0.30 -5.45 -14.45
N PRO A 71 0.96 -4.96 -14.49
CA PRO A 71 1.55 -4.19 -13.40
C PRO A 71 0.92 -2.81 -13.19
N VAL A 72 0.29 -2.22 -14.21
CA VAL A 72 -0.39 -0.93 -14.08
C VAL A 72 -1.74 -1.09 -13.38
N VAL A 73 -2.47 -2.19 -13.64
CA VAL A 73 -3.67 -2.55 -12.85
C VAL A 73 -3.29 -2.69 -11.37
N ARG A 74 -2.28 -3.52 -11.05
CA ARG A 74 -1.82 -3.74 -9.67
C ARG A 74 -1.40 -2.44 -8.99
N ASN A 75 -0.64 -1.60 -9.68
CA ASN A 75 -0.21 -0.30 -9.19
C ASN A 75 -1.38 0.65 -8.90
N ASN A 76 -2.40 0.69 -9.76
CA ASN A 76 -3.59 1.52 -9.53
C ASN A 76 -4.40 1.03 -8.33
N ALA A 77 -4.63 -0.27 -8.25
CA ALA A 77 -5.33 -0.91 -7.14
C ALA A 77 -4.64 -0.65 -5.80
N THR A 78 -3.33 -0.90 -5.75
CA THR A 78 -2.51 -0.72 -4.55
C THR A 78 -2.46 0.74 -4.10
N ARG A 79 -2.36 1.68 -5.04
CA ARG A 79 -2.40 3.13 -4.75
C ARG A 79 -3.76 3.54 -4.16
N ALA A 80 -4.85 3.05 -4.74
CA ALA A 80 -6.20 3.31 -4.23
C ALA A 80 -6.36 2.76 -2.81
N LEU A 81 -5.99 1.49 -2.59
CA LEU A 81 -6.04 0.84 -1.27
C LEU A 81 -5.15 1.53 -0.23
N GLY A 82 -4.00 2.08 -0.61
CA GLY A 82 -3.19 2.89 0.31
C GLY A 82 -3.89 4.16 0.75
N THR A 83 -4.64 4.80 -0.15
CA THR A 83 -5.45 5.99 0.20
C THR A 83 -6.65 5.61 1.07
N ILE A 84 -7.34 4.52 0.75
CA ILE A 84 -8.43 3.99 1.57
C ILE A 84 -7.94 3.57 2.96
N ALA A 85 -6.77 2.93 3.06
CA ALA A 85 -6.17 2.54 4.33
C ALA A 85 -5.91 3.76 5.22
N ARG A 86 -5.31 4.84 4.68
CA ARG A 86 -5.13 6.09 5.43
C ARG A 86 -6.45 6.73 5.84
N PHE A 87 -7.44 6.70 4.96
CA PHE A 87 -8.78 7.20 5.27
C PHE A 87 -9.45 6.41 6.39
N ALA A 88 -9.38 5.08 6.36
CA ALA A 88 -9.91 4.19 7.38
C ALA A 88 -9.25 4.40 8.74
N GLN A 89 -7.94 4.66 8.78
CA GLN A 89 -7.23 5.00 10.02
C GLN A 89 -7.74 6.30 10.65
N ASN A 90 -8.12 7.29 9.84
CA ASN A 90 -8.67 8.56 10.32
C ASN A 90 -10.19 8.49 10.63
N LYS A 91 -10.85 7.40 10.22
CA LYS A 91 -12.29 7.18 10.31
C LYS A 91 -12.62 5.73 10.70
N PRO A 92 -12.14 5.26 11.87
CA PRO A 92 -12.29 3.87 12.29
C PRO A 92 -13.75 3.44 12.43
N GLU A 93 -14.66 4.38 12.71
CA GLU A 93 -16.11 4.17 12.81
C GLU A 93 -16.74 3.64 11.52
N LEU A 94 -16.09 3.84 10.37
CA LEU A 94 -16.57 3.33 9.08
C LEU A 94 -16.34 1.82 8.93
N GLY A 95 -15.54 1.18 9.79
CA GLY A 95 -15.36 -0.27 9.77
C GLY A 95 -14.70 -0.83 8.51
N ILE A 96 -14.00 0.01 7.73
CA ILE A 96 -13.27 -0.45 6.54
C ILE A 96 -12.13 -1.38 6.97
N ARG A 97 -12.03 -2.55 6.34
CA ARG A 97 -11.00 -3.56 6.60
C ARG A 97 -10.27 -3.86 5.30
N ILE A 98 -8.95 -3.87 5.34
CA ILE A 98 -8.09 -4.18 4.19
C ILE A 98 -7.11 -5.25 4.64
N SER A 99 -7.07 -6.38 3.93
CA SER A 99 -6.11 -7.45 4.23
C SER A 99 -4.68 -6.99 3.90
N PRO A 100 -3.70 -7.15 4.82
CA PRO A 100 -2.30 -6.80 4.55
C PRO A 100 -1.59 -7.82 3.67
N THR A 101 -2.04 -9.07 3.64
CA THR A 101 -1.34 -10.22 3.05
C THR A 101 -0.93 -10.02 1.59
N PRO A 102 -1.77 -9.52 0.66
CA PRO A 102 -1.35 -9.31 -0.73
C PRO A 102 -0.18 -8.32 -0.84
N PHE A 103 -0.14 -7.30 0.01
CA PHE A 103 0.92 -6.30 0.00
C PHE A 103 2.22 -6.83 0.60
N ILE A 104 2.14 -7.71 1.60
CA ILE A 104 3.31 -8.42 2.13
C ILE A 104 3.96 -9.25 1.03
N ALA A 105 3.16 -9.99 0.25
CA ALA A 105 3.65 -10.75 -0.89
C ALA A 105 4.30 -9.83 -1.96
N MET A 106 3.70 -8.67 -2.25
CA MET A 106 4.24 -7.69 -3.21
C MET A 106 5.60 -7.11 -2.82
N LEU A 107 6.01 -7.13 -1.55
CA LEU A 107 7.37 -6.71 -1.14
C LEU A 107 8.46 -7.60 -1.75
N ASN A 108 8.12 -8.84 -2.13
CA ASN A 108 8.98 -9.81 -2.79
C ASN A 108 8.86 -9.78 -4.33
N SER A 109 8.07 -8.87 -4.91
CA SER A 109 7.92 -8.73 -6.36
C SER A 109 9.21 -8.24 -7.02
N ILE A 110 9.46 -8.64 -8.26
CA ILE A 110 10.54 -8.06 -9.10
C ILE A 110 10.14 -6.69 -9.65
N GLU A 111 8.84 -6.39 -9.73
CA GLU A 111 8.33 -5.12 -10.22
C GLU A 111 8.48 -4.05 -9.15
N TRP A 112 9.25 -3.00 -9.47
CA TRP A 112 9.53 -1.94 -8.51
C TRP A 112 8.26 -1.22 -8.01
N THR A 113 7.27 -1.03 -8.88
CA THR A 113 6.00 -0.39 -8.53
C THR A 113 5.23 -1.22 -7.51
N ASP A 114 5.27 -2.55 -7.60
CA ASP A 114 4.62 -3.42 -6.63
C ASP A 114 5.22 -3.20 -5.24
N ARG A 115 6.56 -3.28 -5.13
CA ARG A 115 7.28 -3.11 -3.86
C ARG A 115 7.04 -1.71 -3.26
N ASN A 116 7.20 -0.66 -4.07
CA ASN A 116 7.06 0.73 -3.61
C ASN A 116 5.61 1.06 -3.19
N LYS A 117 4.60 0.54 -3.90
CA LYS A 117 3.20 0.80 -3.54
C LYS A 117 2.74 -0.05 -2.36
N ALA A 118 3.18 -1.29 -2.27
CA ALA A 118 2.93 -2.14 -1.11
C ALA A 118 3.43 -1.50 0.19
N LEU A 119 4.65 -0.92 0.17
CA LEU A 119 5.18 -0.13 1.29
C LEU A 119 4.23 0.98 1.74
N SER A 120 3.62 1.71 0.79
CA SER A 120 2.67 2.78 1.11
C SER A 120 1.37 2.29 1.74
N VAL A 121 0.92 1.07 1.43
CA VAL A 121 -0.28 0.49 2.05
C VAL A 121 0.08 -0.02 3.45
N LEU A 122 1.14 -0.80 3.55
CA LEU A 122 1.59 -1.41 4.80
C LEU A 122 2.01 -0.36 5.83
N SER A 123 2.55 0.79 5.42
CA SER A 123 2.85 1.88 6.35
C SER A 123 1.61 2.42 7.05
N ALA A 124 0.45 2.40 6.38
CA ALA A 124 -0.83 2.76 6.97
C ALA A 124 -1.41 1.62 7.82
N LEU A 125 -1.35 0.38 7.34
CA LEU A 125 -1.92 -0.79 8.03
C LEU A 125 -1.15 -1.22 9.29
N THR A 126 0.12 -0.83 9.43
CA THR A 126 0.97 -1.18 10.58
C THR A 126 1.06 -0.08 11.63
N ARG A 127 0.34 1.04 11.49
CA ARG A 127 0.41 2.15 12.45
C ARG A 127 0.00 1.77 13.86
N ASN A 128 -1.01 0.91 13.99
CA ASN A 128 -1.48 0.38 15.27
C ASN A 128 -0.63 -0.81 15.78
N ARG A 129 0.41 -1.21 15.05
CA ARG A 129 1.30 -2.33 15.41
C ARG A 129 0.54 -3.63 15.69
N ASP A 130 -0.44 -3.95 14.85
CA ASP A 130 -1.14 -5.23 14.92
C ASP A 130 -0.13 -6.39 14.90
N ALA A 131 -0.11 -7.18 15.98
CA ALA A 131 0.89 -8.22 16.19
C ALA A 131 0.88 -9.30 15.10
N ALA A 132 -0.30 -9.64 14.57
CA ALA A 132 -0.41 -10.64 13.51
C ALA A 132 0.21 -10.12 12.20
N VAL A 133 -0.02 -8.85 11.88
CA VAL A 133 0.56 -8.21 10.68
C VAL A 133 2.08 -8.06 10.80
N ILE A 134 2.56 -7.65 11.98
CA ILE A 134 4.00 -7.54 12.25
C ILE A 134 4.69 -8.89 12.14
N GLU A 135 4.08 -9.92 12.71
CA GLU A 135 4.61 -11.28 12.65
C GLU A 135 4.63 -11.83 11.22
N GLN A 136 3.60 -11.54 10.42
CA GLN A 136 3.57 -11.93 9.01
C GLN A 136 4.69 -11.23 8.22
N LEU A 137 4.90 -9.92 8.43
CA LEU A 137 6.00 -9.18 7.81
C LEU A 137 7.37 -9.77 8.16
N ARG A 138 7.57 -10.11 9.45
CA ARG A 138 8.79 -10.75 9.96
C ARG A 138 9.07 -12.07 9.23
N LYS A 139 8.05 -12.92 9.10
CA LYS A 139 8.19 -14.24 8.47
C LYS A 139 8.37 -14.20 6.97
N GLU A 140 7.62 -13.34 6.27
CA GLU A 140 7.46 -13.45 4.82
C GLU A 140 8.21 -12.39 4.01
N ALA A 141 8.57 -11.25 4.60
CA ALA A 141 9.11 -10.11 3.86
C ALA A 141 10.34 -9.44 4.49
N LEU A 142 10.85 -9.95 5.61
CA LEU A 142 11.94 -9.31 6.34
C LEU A 142 13.23 -9.13 5.50
N PRO A 143 13.71 -10.12 4.71
CA PRO A 143 14.86 -9.91 3.83
C PRO A 143 14.63 -8.79 2.80
N SER A 144 13.43 -8.72 2.23
CA SER A 144 13.03 -7.66 1.30
C SER A 144 13.01 -6.30 1.98
N LEU A 145 12.48 -6.20 3.20
CA LEU A 145 12.50 -4.95 3.97
C LEU A 145 13.92 -4.47 4.27
N VAL A 146 14.83 -5.37 4.65
CA VAL A 146 16.26 -5.07 4.88
C VAL A 146 16.91 -4.52 3.62
N GLU A 147 16.71 -5.17 2.47
CA GLU A 147 17.26 -4.72 1.18
C GLU A 147 16.69 -3.36 0.78
N MET A 148 15.37 -3.21 0.86
CA MET A 148 14.67 -1.98 0.46
C MET A 148 14.99 -0.79 1.37
N ALA A 149 15.22 -1.03 2.67
CA ALA A 149 15.66 0.00 3.60
C ALA A 149 17.04 0.57 3.20
N ARG A 150 17.84 -0.17 2.43
CA ARG A 150 19.15 0.26 1.90
C ARG A 150 19.09 0.86 0.48
N TRP A 151 17.91 1.07 -0.09
CA TRP A 151 17.80 1.74 -1.38
C TRP A 151 18.45 3.14 -1.38
N LYS A 152 19.11 3.49 -2.48
CA LYS A 152 19.87 4.74 -2.63
C LYS A 152 19.00 5.99 -2.46
N SER A 153 17.77 5.96 -2.96
CA SER A 153 16.82 7.06 -2.80
C SER A 153 16.20 7.00 -1.42
N MET A 154 16.50 7.97 -0.56
CA MET A 154 15.92 8.02 0.78
C MET A 154 14.40 8.13 0.74
N GLY A 155 13.84 8.85 -0.24
CA GLY A 155 12.39 8.94 -0.43
C GLY A 155 11.73 7.59 -0.71
N HIS A 156 12.43 6.67 -1.37
CA HIS A 156 11.95 5.31 -1.62
C HIS A 156 12.27 4.36 -0.45
N ALA A 157 13.43 4.52 0.18
CA ALA A 157 13.88 3.67 1.28
C ALA A 157 13.14 3.94 2.62
N ALA A 158 12.64 5.16 2.82
CA ALA A 158 12.06 5.60 4.08
C ALA A 158 10.94 4.67 4.59
N TRP A 159 10.02 4.29 3.71
CA TRP A 159 8.90 3.42 4.10
C TRP A 159 9.34 2.01 4.47
N ALA A 160 10.32 1.46 3.74
CA ALA A 160 10.89 0.16 4.09
C ALA A 160 11.60 0.21 5.44
N TYR A 161 12.36 1.27 5.71
CA TYR A 161 13.03 1.48 6.99
C TYR A 161 12.03 1.58 8.14
N ILE A 162 10.98 2.40 8.00
CA ILE A 162 9.92 2.54 9.01
C ILE A 162 9.28 1.17 9.31
N LEU A 163 8.93 0.39 8.28
CA LEU A 163 8.34 -0.92 8.47
C LEU A 163 9.32 -1.90 9.13
N LEU A 164 10.59 -1.90 8.71
CA LEU A 164 11.62 -2.74 9.30
C LEU A 164 11.78 -2.46 10.81
N CYS A 165 11.85 -1.19 11.20
CA CYS A 165 11.94 -0.80 12.60
C CYS A 165 10.67 -1.13 13.39
N ARG A 166 9.48 -0.99 12.79
CA ARG A 166 8.23 -1.44 13.43
C ARG A 166 8.20 -2.95 13.63
N VAL A 167 8.74 -3.72 12.69
CA VAL A 167 8.90 -5.17 12.87
C VAL A 167 9.77 -5.47 14.08
N ASP A 168 10.84 -4.70 14.27
CA ASP A 168 11.75 -4.79 15.42
C ASP A 168 11.19 -4.17 16.72
N GLY A 169 9.98 -3.62 16.70
CA GLY A 169 9.27 -3.13 17.88
C GLY A 169 9.45 -1.64 18.19
N LEU A 170 10.18 -0.89 17.36
CA LEU A 170 10.40 0.54 17.61
C LEU A 170 9.11 1.35 17.46
N THR A 171 9.00 2.37 18.31
CA THR A 171 8.00 3.45 18.24
C THR A 171 8.29 4.39 17.07
N ASP A 172 7.30 5.17 16.63
CA ASP A 172 7.51 6.12 15.53
C ASP A 172 8.49 7.24 15.96
N GLU A 173 8.52 7.56 17.26
CA GLU A 173 9.46 8.48 17.89
C GLU A 173 10.90 7.98 17.84
N GLU A 174 11.15 6.73 18.25
CA GLU A 174 12.47 6.09 18.18
C GLU A 174 12.96 5.97 16.73
N ILE A 175 12.06 5.63 15.80
CA ILE A 175 12.38 5.60 14.36
C ILE A 175 12.84 6.96 13.88
N ALA A 176 12.15 8.03 14.28
CA ALA A 176 12.53 9.38 13.89
C ALA A 176 13.88 9.79 14.52
N GLU A 177 14.19 9.34 15.74
CA GLU A 177 15.47 9.59 16.41
C GLU A 177 16.64 8.91 15.70
N THR A 178 16.51 7.63 15.37
CA THR A 178 17.56 6.89 14.63
C THR A 178 17.90 7.56 13.29
N LEU A 179 16.90 8.13 12.59
CA LEU A 179 17.12 8.88 11.35
C LEU A 179 17.82 10.22 11.60
N ARG A 180 17.45 10.95 12.66
CA ARG A 180 18.10 12.22 13.02
C ARG A 180 19.56 12.01 13.41
N ASN A 181 19.87 10.92 14.10
CA ASN A 181 21.22 10.61 14.58
C ASN A 181 22.10 9.92 13.52
N GLY A 182 21.56 9.60 12.33
CA GLY A 182 22.31 8.92 11.28
C GLY A 182 22.55 7.43 11.55
N GLU A 183 21.78 6.81 12.43
CA GLU A 183 21.95 5.42 12.91
C GLU A 183 21.27 4.39 12.00
N LYS A 184 20.64 4.83 10.91
CA LYS A 184 19.86 4.00 9.98
C LYS A 184 20.55 2.69 9.62
N GLU A 185 21.81 2.75 9.18
CA GLU A 185 22.52 1.53 8.74
C GLU A 185 22.83 0.59 9.91
N ALA A 186 23.19 1.12 11.07
CA ALA A 186 23.44 0.32 12.28
C ALA A 186 22.18 -0.42 12.73
N VAL A 187 21.02 0.25 12.68
CA VAL A 187 19.71 -0.37 12.97
C VAL A 187 19.38 -1.47 11.96
N ILE A 188 19.54 -1.21 10.66
CA ILE A 188 19.29 -2.22 9.62
C ILE A 188 20.20 -3.44 9.83
N ALA A 189 21.49 -3.23 10.10
CA ALA A 189 22.45 -4.31 10.32
C ALA A 189 22.07 -5.17 11.53
N ARG A 190 21.77 -4.55 12.68
CA ARG A 190 21.32 -5.26 13.89
C ARG A 190 20.09 -6.12 13.64
N ILE A 191 19.09 -5.56 12.95
CA ILE A 191 17.86 -6.30 12.64
C ILE A 191 18.17 -7.47 11.70
N ALA A 192 19.03 -7.27 10.69
CA ALA A 192 19.42 -8.32 9.76
C ALA A 192 20.19 -9.48 10.43
N GLU A 193 21.01 -9.19 11.45
CA GLU A 193 21.76 -10.20 12.22
C GLU A 193 20.85 -11.07 13.09
N SER A 194 19.77 -10.51 13.65
CA SER A 194 18.79 -11.28 14.44
C SER A 194 18.17 -12.43 13.63
N ILE A 195 18.00 -12.24 12.32
CA ILE A 195 17.46 -13.24 11.37
C ILE A 195 18.38 -14.45 11.23
N GLN A 196 19.70 -14.24 11.28
CA GLN A 196 20.68 -15.30 11.10
C GLN A 196 20.79 -16.18 12.35
N THR A 197 20.39 -15.66 13.51
CA THR A 197 20.48 -16.36 14.80
C THR A 197 19.24 -17.21 15.08
N GLU A 198 18.10 -16.91 14.44
CA GLU A 198 16.84 -17.67 14.55
C GLU A 198 16.71 -18.84 13.54
N ARG A 199 17.69 -19.01 12.64
CA ARG A 199 17.75 -20.12 11.66
C ARG A 199 18.69 -21.23 12.12
#